data_AF-A0A538G7U8-F1
#
_entry.id   AF-A0A538G7U8-F1
#
_cell.length_a   1.000
_cell.length_b   1.000
_cell.length_c   1.000
_cell.angle_alpha   90.00
_cell.angle_beta   90.00
_cell.angle_gamma   90.00
#
_symmetry.space_group_name_H-M   'P 1'
#
loop_
_entity.id
_entity.type
_entity.pdbx_description
1 polymer ?
#
loop_
_entity_poly.entity_id
_entity_poly.type
_entity_poly.pdbx_seq_one_letter_code
_entity_poly.pdbx_strand_id
1 'polypeptide(L)'
;MPATAWLRRRAVELGWFAFAVANLLAMIRWERWETIPFHFIWVSLTLVYGFRIWRPSSTALTLAFVIVSTGVLILIDATRGTQEWGELFEVPLMSAMFLAMVWHARRRQDALGIAEQHSARLESLLERQERFLHDASHELRTPVTIARGHLEVLERTNGGAAETGVALDELARMERILERLLLLARADQPDFVEPEEVGLDRFLEDVFLRWSEVAPRTW
;
A
#
# COMPACT_ATOMS: atom_id res chain seq x y z
N MET A 1 13.94 34.23 -6.19
CA MET A 1 12.80 34.90 -5.48
C MET A 1 11.96 33.86 -4.73
N PRO A 2 12.18 33.65 -3.43
CA PRO A 2 11.55 32.58 -2.64
C PRO A 2 10.06 32.82 -2.31
N ALA A 3 9.55 34.05 -2.45
CA ALA A 3 8.18 34.41 -2.07
C ALA A 3 7.10 33.73 -2.94
N THR A 4 7.36 33.48 -4.22
CA THR A 4 6.38 32.90 -5.15
C THR A 4 6.18 31.40 -4.95
N ALA A 5 7.19 30.69 -4.45
CA ALA A 5 7.09 29.26 -4.11
C ALA A 5 6.29 29.03 -2.82
N TRP A 6 6.41 29.95 -1.84
CA TRP A 6 5.67 29.90 -0.58
C TRP A 6 4.18 30.18 -0.79
N LEU A 7 3.85 31.21 -1.58
CA LEU A 7 2.47 31.56 -1.93
C LEU A 7 1.74 30.40 -2.63
N ARG A 8 2.40 29.69 -3.55
CA ARG A 8 1.80 28.56 -4.26
C ARG A 8 1.47 27.38 -3.35
N ARG A 9 2.31 27.11 -2.34
CA ARG A 9 2.10 26.03 -1.37
C ARG A 9 0.99 26.34 -0.35
N ARG A 10 0.67 27.62 -0.15
CA ARG A 10 -0.38 28.10 0.77
C ARG A 10 -1.56 28.77 0.07
N ALA A 11 -1.64 28.68 -1.26
CA ALA A 11 -2.64 29.40 -2.05
C ALA A 11 -4.06 28.97 -1.68
N VAL A 12 -4.25 27.67 -1.39
CA VAL A 12 -5.54 27.12 -0.98
C VAL A 12 -5.92 27.63 0.41
N GLU A 13 -4.99 27.63 1.36
CA GLU A 13 -5.22 28.09 2.72
C GLU A 13 -5.48 29.61 2.79
N LEU A 14 -4.74 30.40 2.00
CA LEU A 14 -4.94 31.85 1.89
C LEU A 14 -6.26 32.18 1.19
N GLY A 15 -6.60 31.44 0.12
CA GLY A 15 -7.87 31.58 -0.58
C GLY A 15 -9.06 31.23 0.31
N TRP A 16 -8.95 30.14 1.07
CA TRP A 16 -9.95 29.77 2.06
C TRP A 16 -10.06 30.80 3.19
N PHE A 17 -8.95 31.32 3.71
CA PHE A 17 -9.01 32.37 4.75
C PHE A 17 -9.71 33.63 4.24
N ALA A 18 -9.40 34.08 3.01
CA ALA A 18 -10.09 35.21 2.39
C ALA A 18 -11.60 34.94 2.22
N PHE A 19 -11.96 33.72 1.81
CA PHE A 19 -13.36 33.29 1.71
C PHE A 19 -14.07 33.29 3.08
N ALA A 20 -13.42 32.78 4.13
CA ALA A 20 -13.96 32.77 5.48
C ALA A 20 -14.17 34.20 6.01
N VAL A 21 -13.19 35.09 5.81
CA VAL A 21 -13.32 36.51 6.17
C VAL A 21 -14.46 37.19 5.41
N ALA A 22 -14.63 36.91 4.12
CA ALA A 22 -15.74 37.45 3.34
C ALA A 22 -17.10 36.98 3.88
N ASN A 23 -17.23 35.72 4.31
CA ASN A 23 -18.45 35.21 4.93
C ASN A 23 -18.69 35.81 6.33
N LEU A 24 -17.65 36.00 7.14
CA LEU A 24 -17.76 36.71 8.42
C LEU A 24 -18.23 38.16 8.24
N LEU A 25 -17.69 38.87 7.24
CA LEU A 25 -18.14 40.21 6.88
C LEU A 25 -19.59 40.20 6.37
N ALA A 26 -19.99 39.16 5.64
CA ALA A 26 -21.36 39.01 5.16
C ALA A 26 -22.35 38.87 6.34
N MET A 27 -21.99 38.11 7.39
CA MET A 27 -22.79 38.03 8.62
C MET A 27 -23.01 39.41 9.26
N ILE A 28 -21.96 40.23 9.33
CA ILE A 28 -22.04 41.58 9.92
C ILE A 28 -22.88 42.53 9.05
N ARG A 29 -22.81 42.38 7.71
CA ARG A 29 -23.32 43.39 6.77
C ARG A 29 -24.75 43.14 6.30
N TRP A 30 -25.20 41.89 6.30
CA TRP A 30 -26.50 41.47 5.76
C TRP A 30 -27.30 40.61 6.75
N GLU A 31 -28.14 41.28 7.54
CA GLU A 31 -29.04 40.65 8.52
C GLU A 31 -30.06 39.69 7.88
N ARG A 32 -30.37 39.85 6.58
CA ARG A 32 -31.32 39.01 5.84
C ARG A 32 -30.85 37.57 5.59
N TRP A 33 -29.57 37.28 5.77
CA TRP A 33 -28.96 36.00 5.35
C TRP A 33 -28.84 34.98 6.49
N GLU A 34 -29.34 35.30 7.69
CA GLU A 34 -29.36 34.42 8.88
C GLU A 34 -28.03 33.64 9.02
N THR A 35 -28.07 32.31 9.17
CA THR A 35 -26.89 31.43 9.31
C THR A 35 -26.26 30.96 8.00
N ILE A 36 -26.70 31.45 6.83
CA ILE A 36 -26.19 30.93 5.54
C ILE A 36 -24.66 31.11 5.40
N PRO A 37 -24.06 32.30 5.68
CA PRO A 37 -22.61 32.46 5.60
C PRO A 37 -21.84 31.58 6.60
N PHE A 38 -22.42 31.29 7.77
CA PHE A 38 -21.85 30.38 8.75
C PHE A 38 -21.72 28.95 8.19
N HIS A 39 -22.77 28.45 7.53
CA HIS A 39 -22.75 27.13 6.89
C HIS A 39 -21.69 27.05 5.78
N PHE A 40 -21.53 28.11 4.99
CA PHE A 40 -20.48 28.16 3.96
C PHE A 40 -19.05 28.09 4.54
N ILE A 41 -18.80 28.72 5.69
CA ILE A 41 -17.51 28.61 6.38
C ILE A 41 -17.23 27.15 6.76
N TRP A 42 -18.20 26.44 7.34
CA TRP A 42 -18.01 25.05 7.76
C TRP A 42 -17.89 24.06 6.61
N VAL A 43 -18.73 24.19 5.58
CA VAL A 43 -18.67 23.33 4.38
C VAL A 43 -17.33 23.52 3.67
N SER A 44 -16.89 24.77 3.48
CA SER A 44 -15.60 25.05 2.85
C SER A 44 -14.41 24.58 3.69
N LEU A 45 -14.46 24.73 5.03
CA LEU A 45 -13.42 24.22 5.94
C LEU A 45 -13.29 22.69 5.83
N THR A 46 -14.43 22.00 5.82
CA THR A 46 -14.50 20.54 5.67
C THR A 46 -13.92 20.11 4.32
N LEU A 47 -14.29 20.79 3.24
CA LEU A 47 -13.81 20.50 1.90
C LEU A 47 -12.30 20.69 1.77
N VAL A 48 -11.78 21.83 2.26
CA VAL A 48 -10.34 22.14 2.21
C VAL A 48 -9.54 21.14 3.03
N TYR A 49 -10.04 20.77 4.22
CA TYR A 49 -9.40 19.75 5.05
C TYR A 49 -9.42 18.37 4.37
N GLY A 50 -10.51 18.03 3.67
CA GLY A 50 -10.64 16.79 2.91
C GLY A 50 -9.61 16.67 1.78
N PHE A 51 -9.30 17.76 1.08
CA PHE A 51 -8.23 17.78 0.08
C PHE A 51 -6.83 17.81 0.68
N ARG A 52 -6.68 18.43 1.85
CA ARG A 52 -5.39 18.60 2.49
C ARG A 52 -5.49 18.51 4.01
N ILE A 53 -5.08 17.37 4.53
CA ILE A 53 -4.99 17.14 5.97
C ILE A 53 -3.87 17.99 6.55
N TRP A 54 -4.25 18.87 7.48
CA TRP A 54 -3.32 19.78 8.14
C TRP A 54 -2.64 19.14 9.35
N ARG A 55 -1.61 19.80 9.87
CA ARG A 55 -1.01 19.43 11.16
C ARG A 55 -2.03 19.60 12.29
N PRO A 56 -2.01 18.76 13.35
CA PRO A 56 -2.97 18.85 14.45
C PRO A 56 -3.06 20.26 15.07
N SER A 57 -1.92 20.92 15.24
CA SER A 57 -1.85 22.29 15.78
C SER A 57 -2.53 23.32 14.88
N SER A 58 -2.33 23.22 13.56
CA SER A 58 -2.97 24.12 12.59
C SER A 58 -4.48 23.88 12.48
N THR A 59 -4.91 22.62 12.54
CA THR A 59 -6.34 22.27 12.59
C THR A 59 -6.99 22.82 13.85
N ALA A 60 -6.36 22.63 15.02
CA ALA A 60 -6.88 23.13 16.29
C ALA A 60 -6.96 24.66 16.30
N LEU A 61 -5.94 25.36 15.80
CA LEU A 61 -5.93 26.82 15.73
C LEU A 61 -7.03 27.34 14.79
N THR A 62 -7.17 26.74 13.61
CA THR A 62 -8.19 27.16 12.64
C THR A 62 -9.60 26.87 13.16
N LEU A 63 -9.80 25.70 13.75
CA LEU A 63 -11.07 25.32 14.36
C LEU A 63 -11.44 26.26 15.52
N ALA A 64 -10.50 26.57 16.42
CA ALA A 64 -10.72 27.51 17.51
C ALA A 64 -11.07 28.91 16.98
N PHE A 65 -10.37 29.38 15.93
CA PHE A 65 -10.68 30.65 15.29
C PHE A 65 -12.09 30.66 14.70
N VAL A 66 -12.49 29.62 13.95
CA VAL A 66 -13.85 29.52 13.38
C VAL A 66 -14.89 29.50 14.50
N ILE A 67 -14.74 28.65 15.51
CA ILE A 67 -15.66 28.54 16.65
C ILE A 67 -15.86 29.88 17.35
N VAL A 68 -14.76 30.56 17.70
CA VAL A 68 -14.83 31.83 18.43
C VAL A 68 -15.41 32.93 17.55
N SER A 69 -14.94 33.05 16.31
CA SER A 69 -15.40 34.12 15.41
C SER A 69 -16.89 33.98 15.06
N THR A 70 -17.35 32.79 14.66
CA THR A 70 -18.76 32.58 14.31
C THR A 70 -19.65 32.57 15.56
N GLY A 71 -19.18 31.96 16.66
CA GLY A 71 -19.94 31.89 17.91
C GLY A 71 -20.18 33.25 18.55
N VAL A 72 -19.18 34.15 18.53
CA VAL A 72 -19.35 35.53 19.04
C VAL A 72 -20.33 36.32 18.18
N LEU A 73 -20.28 36.20 16.86
CA LEU A 73 -21.21 36.91 15.97
C LEU A 73 -22.66 36.43 16.18
N ILE A 74 -22.90 35.12 16.15
CA ILE A 74 -24.24 34.55 16.38
C ILE A 74 -24.76 34.90 17.78
N LEU A 75 -23.89 34.91 18.81
CA LEU A 75 -24.29 35.32 20.16
C LEU A 75 -24.73 36.79 20.21
N ILE A 76 -23.99 37.69 19.55
CA ILE A 76 -24.36 39.11 19.48
C ILE A 76 -25.72 39.27 18.78
N ASP A 77 -25.92 38.60 17.64
CA ASP A 77 -27.15 38.68 16.85
C ASP A 77 -28.34 38.09 17.62
N ALA A 78 -28.15 36.99 18.34
CA ALA A 78 -29.16 36.43 19.25
C ALA A 78 -29.54 37.39 20.39
N THR A 79 -28.57 38.10 20.98
CA THR A 79 -28.85 39.11 22.02
C THR A 79 -29.55 40.36 21.49
N ARG A 80 -29.41 40.65 20.19
CA ARG A 80 -30.09 41.75 19.50
C ARG A 80 -31.49 41.37 19.01
N GLY A 81 -31.86 40.10 19.12
CA GLY A 81 -33.16 39.58 18.68
C GLY A 81 -33.27 39.45 17.15
N THR A 82 -32.16 39.51 16.41
CA THR A 82 -32.15 39.28 14.95
C THR A 82 -32.14 37.80 14.60
N GLN A 83 -31.84 36.94 15.58
CA GLN A 83 -31.53 35.54 15.36
C GLN A 83 -32.00 34.66 16.54
N GLU A 84 -32.31 33.38 16.32
CA GLU A 84 -32.81 32.50 17.38
C GLU A 84 -31.66 31.98 18.27
N TRP A 85 -31.92 31.85 19.57
CA TRP A 85 -30.96 31.24 20.50
C TRP A 85 -30.60 29.79 20.14
N GLY A 86 -31.46 29.11 19.36
CA GLY A 86 -31.23 27.77 18.83
C GLY A 86 -29.99 27.66 17.94
N GLU A 87 -29.69 28.71 17.16
CA GLU A 87 -28.61 28.68 16.17
C GLU A 87 -27.22 28.73 16.81
N LEU A 88 -27.11 29.24 18.04
CA LEU A 88 -25.85 29.18 18.80
C LEU A 88 -25.43 27.73 19.10
N PHE A 89 -26.38 26.80 19.22
CA PHE A 89 -26.10 25.38 19.42
C PHE A 89 -25.54 24.68 18.17
N GLU A 90 -25.67 25.27 16.98
CA GLU A 90 -25.06 24.71 15.77
C GLU A 90 -23.54 24.78 15.81
N VAL A 91 -22.96 25.80 16.47
CA VAL A 91 -21.50 25.96 16.59
C VAL A 91 -20.83 24.74 17.24
N PRO A 92 -21.21 24.30 18.45
CA PRO A 92 -20.64 23.09 19.04
C PRO A 92 -20.99 21.82 18.25
N LEU A 93 -22.17 21.72 17.63
CA LEU A 93 -22.55 20.58 16.80
C LEU A 93 -21.66 20.43 15.57
N MET A 94 -21.49 21.50 14.79
CA MET A 94 -20.63 21.53 13.60
C MET A 94 -19.17 21.29 13.96
N SER A 95 -18.71 21.80 15.10
CA SER A 95 -17.39 21.51 15.64
C SER A 95 -17.19 20.03 15.95
N ALA A 96 -18.17 19.40 16.59
CA ALA A 96 -18.13 17.97 16.87
C ALA A 96 -18.15 17.14 15.59
N MET A 97 -18.98 17.50 14.61
CA MET A 97 -19.03 16.85 13.30
C MET A 97 -17.70 16.98 12.54
N PHE A 98 -17.11 18.18 12.53
CA PHE A 98 -15.81 18.40 11.92
C PHE A 98 -14.69 17.62 12.62
N LEU A 99 -14.69 17.57 13.96
CA LEU A 99 -13.73 16.76 14.72
C LEU A 99 -13.88 15.26 14.42
N ALA A 100 -15.11 14.76 14.30
CA ALA A 100 -15.37 13.38 13.90
C ALA A 100 -14.83 13.10 12.48
N MET A 101 -15.04 14.03 11.54
CA MET A 101 -14.48 13.95 10.19
C MET A 101 -12.94 13.99 10.19
N VAL A 102 -12.33 14.90 10.96
CA VAL A 102 -10.87 14.99 11.15
C VAL A 102 -10.30 13.67 11.68
N TRP A 103 -10.94 13.09 12.70
CA TRP A 103 -10.56 11.81 13.25
C TRP A 103 -10.68 10.69 12.23
N HIS A 104 -11.79 10.61 11.48
CA HIS A 104 -12.00 9.60 10.46
C HIS A 104 -10.97 9.68 9.33
N ALA A 105 -10.71 10.89 8.84
CA ALA A 105 -9.75 11.15 7.78
C ALA A 105 -8.32 10.75 8.19
N ARG A 106 -7.90 11.12 9.41
CA ARG A 106 -6.59 10.72 9.96
C ARG A 106 -6.50 9.21 10.15
N ARG A 107 -7.51 8.60 10.75
CA ARG A 107 -7.58 7.15 10.96
C ARG A 107 -7.42 6.37 9.66
N ARG A 108 -8.05 6.85 8.57
CA ARG A 108 -7.93 6.24 7.25
C ARG A 108 -6.51 6.34 6.69
N GLN A 109 -5.85 7.49 6.84
CA GLN A 109 -4.46 7.65 6.38
C GLN A 109 -3.50 6.74 7.15
N ASP A 110 -3.65 6.67 8.48
CA ASP A 110 -2.79 5.82 9.32
C ASP A 110 -2.95 4.34 8.94
N ALA A 111 -4.18 3.90 8.68
CA ALA A 111 -4.46 2.53 8.25
C ALA A 111 -3.82 2.19 6.90
N LEU A 112 -3.87 3.11 5.93
CA LEU A 112 -3.23 2.92 4.61
C LEU A 112 -1.71 2.88 4.74
N GLY A 113 -1.11 3.77 5.53
CA GLY A 113 0.33 3.79 5.74
C GLY A 113 0.87 2.51 6.38
N ILE A 114 0.13 1.92 7.33
CA ILE A 114 0.48 0.62 7.92
C ILE A 114 0.39 -0.50 6.88
N ALA A 115 -0.65 -0.51 6.04
CA ALA A 115 -0.82 -1.50 4.99
C ALA A 115 0.32 -1.45 3.97
N GLU A 116 0.70 -0.26 3.52
CA GLU A 116 1.84 -0.04 2.61
C GLU A 116 3.16 -0.52 3.24
N GLN A 117 3.42 -0.19 4.51
CA GLN A 117 4.61 -0.67 5.21
C GLN A 117 4.66 -2.18 5.34
N HIS A 118 3.52 -2.83 5.60
CA HIS A 118 3.43 -4.28 5.68
C HIS A 118 3.68 -4.94 4.31
N SER A 119 3.12 -4.39 3.23
CA SER A 119 3.38 -4.88 1.86
C SER A 119 4.86 -4.78 1.51
N ALA A 120 5.44 -3.59 1.69
CA ALA A 120 6.86 -3.37 1.41
C ALA A 120 7.78 -4.28 2.25
N ARG A 121 7.40 -4.56 3.50
CA ARG A 121 8.14 -5.51 4.34
C ARG A 121 8.04 -6.95 3.82
N LEU A 122 6.85 -7.40 3.42
CA LEU A 122 6.65 -8.74 2.86
C LEU A 122 7.41 -8.92 1.54
N GLU A 123 7.30 -7.96 0.64
CA GLU A 123 8.07 -7.92 -0.62
C GLU A 123 9.58 -8.07 -0.34
N SER A 124 10.12 -7.28 0.59
CA SER A 124 11.54 -7.37 0.95
C SER A 124 11.97 -8.71 1.57
N LEU A 125 11.05 -9.41 2.24
CA LEU A 125 11.32 -10.74 2.81
C LEU A 125 11.32 -11.82 1.72
N LEU A 126 10.37 -11.75 0.79
CA LEU A 126 10.29 -12.65 -0.37
C LEU A 126 11.55 -12.52 -1.24
N GLU A 127 11.97 -11.30 -1.56
CA GLU A 127 13.21 -11.04 -2.32
C GLU A 127 14.47 -11.59 -1.63
N ARG A 128 14.50 -11.61 -0.28
CA ARG A 128 15.63 -12.19 0.47
C ARG A 128 15.58 -13.71 0.48
N GLN A 129 14.39 -14.29 0.63
CA GLN A 129 14.20 -15.73 0.59
C GLN A 129 14.58 -16.29 -0.79
N GLU A 130 14.19 -15.59 -1.85
CA GLU A 130 14.55 -15.97 -3.22
C GLU A 130 16.06 -15.95 -3.44
N ARG A 131 16.73 -14.85 -3.06
CA ARG A 131 18.20 -14.75 -3.14
C ARG A 131 18.90 -15.84 -2.33
N PHE A 132 18.42 -16.11 -1.13
CA PHE A 132 18.96 -17.19 -0.30
C PHE A 132 18.84 -18.56 -0.98
N LEU A 133 17.67 -18.88 -1.56
CA LEU A 133 17.48 -20.13 -2.29
C LEU A 133 18.36 -20.22 -3.53
N HIS A 134 18.50 -19.11 -4.26
CA HIS A 134 19.40 -19.01 -5.40
C HIS A 134 20.86 -19.31 -5.02
N ASP A 135 21.36 -18.62 -3.99
CA ASP A 135 22.73 -18.74 -3.51
C ASP A 135 22.98 -20.15 -2.94
N ALA A 136 22.06 -20.65 -2.12
CA ALA A 136 22.14 -22.01 -1.57
C ALA A 136 22.19 -23.08 -2.67
N SER A 137 21.41 -22.94 -3.74
CA SER A 137 21.45 -23.90 -4.85
C SER A 137 22.78 -23.87 -5.59
N HIS A 138 23.36 -22.70 -5.83
CA HIS A 138 24.68 -22.57 -6.44
C HIS A 138 25.79 -23.14 -5.56
N GLU A 139 25.78 -22.82 -4.27
CA GLU A 139 26.76 -23.32 -3.31
C GLU A 139 26.64 -24.82 -3.08
N LEU A 140 25.44 -25.40 -3.14
CA LEU A 140 25.23 -26.86 -2.98
C LEU A 140 25.51 -27.67 -4.26
N ARG A 141 25.30 -27.10 -5.45
CA ARG A 141 25.56 -27.80 -6.72
C ARG A 141 27.03 -28.23 -6.84
N THR A 142 27.95 -27.39 -6.39
CA THR A 142 29.40 -27.65 -6.44
C THR A 142 29.82 -28.88 -5.60
N PRO A 143 29.57 -28.94 -4.28
CA PRO A 143 29.92 -30.09 -3.46
C PRO A 143 29.17 -31.36 -3.87
N VAL A 144 27.91 -31.25 -4.32
CA VAL A 144 27.16 -32.41 -4.84
C VAL A 144 27.82 -32.96 -6.12
N THR A 145 28.21 -32.10 -7.05
CA THR A 145 28.93 -32.50 -8.28
C THR A 145 30.26 -33.17 -7.94
N ILE A 146 31.01 -32.62 -6.98
CA ILE A 146 32.29 -33.19 -6.53
C ILE A 146 32.08 -34.56 -5.88
N ALA A 147 31.11 -34.68 -4.96
CA ALA A 147 30.80 -35.93 -4.28
C ALA A 147 30.37 -37.03 -5.27
N ARG A 148 29.50 -36.67 -6.23
CA ARG A 148 29.09 -37.56 -7.32
C ARG A 148 30.27 -38.04 -8.14
N GLY A 149 31.16 -37.13 -8.56
CA GLY A 149 32.36 -37.49 -9.32
C GLY A 149 33.28 -38.47 -8.56
N HIS A 150 33.45 -38.29 -7.26
CA HIS A 150 34.22 -39.24 -6.44
C HIS A 150 33.56 -40.61 -6.33
N LEU A 151 32.24 -40.66 -6.14
CA LEU A 151 31.49 -41.91 -6.05
C LEU A 151 31.47 -42.68 -7.38
N GLU A 152 31.33 -41.98 -8.51
CA GLU A 152 31.40 -42.58 -9.85
C GLU A 152 32.78 -43.20 -10.14
N VAL A 153 33.87 -42.57 -9.66
CA VAL A 153 35.22 -43.16 -9.75
C VAL A 153 35.32 -44.41 -8.88
N LEU A 154 34.86 -44.34 -7.63
CA LEU A 154 34.88 -45.44 -6.66
C LEU A 154 34.09 -46.66 -7.14
N GLU A 155 32.93 -46.43 -7.75
CA GLU A 155 32.11 -47.49 -8.36
C GLU A 155 32.88 -48.23 -9.45
N ARG A 156 33.61 -47.49 -10.31
CA ARG A 156 34.44 -48.06 -11.39
C ARG A 156 35.68 -48.78 -10.90
N THR A 157 36.35 -48.33 -9.84
CA THR A 157 37.59 -48.94 -9.34
C THR A 157 37.37 -50.11 -8.37
N ASN A 158 36.34 -50.07 -7.52
CA ASN A 158 36.11 -51.08 -6.48
C ASN A 158 34.97 -52.05 -6.79
N GLY A 159 34.36 -51.99 -7.98
CA GLY A 159 33.36 -52.96 -8.43
C GLY A 159 31.95 -52.78 -7.84
N GLY A 160 31.56 -51.54 -7.53
CA GLY A 160 30.19 -51.20 -7.12
C GLY A 160 29.75 -51.81 -5.79
N ALA A 161 30.07 -51.17 -4.66
CA ALA A 161 29.43 -51.51 -3.39
C ALA A 161 27.99 -50.97 -3.38
N ALA A 162 27.05 -51.70 -2.77
CA ALA A 162 25.64 -51.27 -2.68
C ALA A 162 25.51 -49.88 -2.03
N GLU A 163 26.40 -49.54 -1.10
CA GLU A 163 26.46 -48.24 -0.42
C GLU A 163 26.80 -47.08 -1.37
N THR A 164 27.61 -47.32 -2.40
CA THR A 164 28.01 -46.30 -3.39
C THR A 164 26.82 -45.93 -4.29
N GLY A 165 26.03 -46.92 -4.71
CA GLY A 165 24.81 -46.71 -5.47
C GLY A 165 23.74 -45.95 -4.67
N VAL A 166 23.53 -46.30 -3.40
CA VAL A 166 22.61 -45.57 -2.52
C VAL A 166 23.03 -44.12 -2.33
N ALA A 167 24.32 -43.84 -2.17
CA ALA A 167 24.83 -42.47 -2.05
C ALA A 167 24.62 -41.65 -3.33
N LEU A 168 24.83 -42.25 -4.51
CA LEU A 168 24.57 -41.61 -5.80
C LEU A 168 23.08 -41.28 -5.99
N ASP A 169 22.19 -42.21 -5.64
CA ASP A 169 20.74 -41.99 -5.72
C ASP A 169 20.27 -40.83 -4.81
N GLU A 170 20.86 -40.72 -3.62
CA GLU A 170 20.50 -39.66 -2.68
C GLU A 170 21.06 -38.29 -3.09
N LEU A 171 22.28 -38.24 -3.66
CA LEU A 171 22.79 -37.02 -4.29
C LEU A 171 21.89 -36.57 -5.46
N ALA A 172 21.46 -37.50 -6.32
CA ALA A 172 20.52 -37.20 -7.40
C ALA A 172 19.15 -36.74 -6.87
N ARG A 173 18.70 -37.26 -5.72
CA ARG A 173 17.49 -36.77 -5.04
C ARG A 173 17.67 -35.34 -4.55
N MET A 174 18.81 -35.03 -3.94
CA MET A 174 19.13 -33.67 -3.46
C MET A 174 19.17 -32.66 -4.63
N GLU A 175 19.79 -33.01 -5.76
CA GLU A 175 19.78 -32.18 -6.98
C GLU A 175 18.35 -31.84 -7.43
N ARG A 176 17.48 -32.87 -7.54
CA ARG A 176 16.07 -32.69 -7.93
C ARG A 176 15.29 -31.83 -6.94
N ILE A 177 15.56 -31.93 -5.64
CA ILE A 177 14.90 -31.10 -4.62
C ILE A 177 15.34 -29.64 -4.78
N LEU A 178 16.64 -29.38 -4.96
CA LEU A 178 17.17 -28.04 -5.15
C LEU A 178 16.60 -27.36 -6.40
N GLU A 179 16.52 -28.09 -7.53
CA GLU A 179 15.93 -27.58 -8.76
C GLU A 179 14.46 -27.20 -8.60
N ARG A 180 13.68 -28.03 -7.88
CA ARG A 180 12.27 -27.75 -7.60
C ARG A 180 12.09 -26.54 -6.69
N LEU A 181 12.95 -26.38 -5.68
CA LEU A 181 12.91 -25.21 -4.79
C LEU A 181 13.24 -23.91 -5.55
N LEU A 182 14.23 -23.95 -6.45
CA LEU A 182 14.54 -22.81 -7.32
C LEU A 182 13.41 -22.48 -8.29
N LEU A 183 12.80 -23.51 -8.89
CA LEU A 183 11.67 -23.32 -9.79
C LEU A 183 10.50 -22.66 -9.05
N LEU A 184 10.19 -23.14 -7.85
CA LEU A 184 9.13 -22.56 -7.02
C LEU A 184 9.45 -21.11 -6.61
N ALA A 185 10.70 -20.83 -6.25
CA ALA A 185 11.12 -19.47 -5.89
C ALA A 185 10.98 -18.47 -7.06
N ARG A 186 11.17 -18.94 -8.30
CA ARG A 186 11.00 -18.11 -9.50
C ARG A 186 9.54 -18.05 -10.00
N ALA A 187 8.71 -19.01 -9.63
CA ALA A 187 7.34 -19.12 -10.12
C ALA A 187 6.44 -17.93 -9.74
N ASP A 188 6.77 -17.26 -8.63
CA ASP A 188 6.05 -16.06 -8.16
C ASP A 188 6.48 -14.77 -8.89
N GLN A 189 7.45 -14.83 -9.81
CA GLN A 189 7.85 -13.67 -10.59
C GLN A 189 6.82 -13.34 -11.70
N PRO A 190 6.55 -12.05 -11.97
CA PRO A 190 5.61 -11.63 -13.01
C PRO A 190 5.94 -12.19 -14.40
N ASP A 191 7.23 -12.34 -14.69
CA ASP A 191 7.75 -12.75 -16.00
C ASP A 191 8.15 -14.24 -16.04
N PHE A 192 7.76 -15.03 -15.04
CA PHE A 192 8.11 -16.46 -15.01
C PHE A 192 7.51 -17.26 -16.17
N VAL A 193 6.31 -16.86 -16.62
CA VAL A 193 5.64 -17.45 -17.78
C VAL A 193 5.55 -16.38 -18.86
N GLU A 194 6.19 -16.65 -20.00
CA GLU A 194 6.04 -15.86 -21.22
C GLU A 194 4.96 -16.52 -22.09
N PRO A 195 3.76 -15.92 -22.21
CA PRO A 195 2.71 -16.48 -23.04
C PRO A 195 3.05 -16.32 -24.53
N GLU A 196 3.07 -17.43 -25.26
CA GLU A 196 3.30 -17.47 -26.71
C GLU A 196 2.24 -18.33 -27.42
N GLU A 197 2.04 -18.09 -28.72
CA GLU A 197 1.19 -18.94 -29.55
C GLU A 197 1.92 -20.26 -29.84
N VAL A 198 1.33 -21.38 -29.41
CA VAL A 198 1.92 -22.72 -29.56
C VAL A 198 1.07 -23.57 -30.51
N GLY A 199 1.72 -24.17 -31.52
CA GLY A 199 1.10 -25.15 -32.40
C GLY A 199 0.73 -26.41 -31.63
N LEU A 200 -0.57 -26.60 -31.39
CA LEU A 200 -1.10 -27.65 -30.51
C LEU A 200 -0.72 -29.07 -30.99
N ASP A 201 -0.68 -29.27 -32.30
CA ASP A 201 -0.28 -30.52 -32.96
C ASP A 201 1.15 -30.92 -32.58
N ARG A 202 2.12 -30.02 -32.79
CA ARG A 202 3.52 -30.26 -32.49
C ARG A 202 3.78 -30.39 -30.99
N PHE A 203 3.12 -29.57 -30.19
CA PHE A 203 3.25 -29.63 -28.74
C PHE A 203 2.73 -30.96 -28.18
N LEU A 204 1.57 -31.44 -28.65
CA LEU A 204 1.03 -32.73 -28.22
C LEU A 204 1.90 -33.90 -28.68
N GLU A 205 2.48 -33.84 -29.87
CA GLU A 205 3.44 -34.84 -30.35
C GLU A 205 4.69 -34.89 -29.47
N ASP A 206 5.28 -33.73 -29.13
CA ASP A 206 6.42 -33.64 -28.22
C ASP A 206 6.11 -34.17 -26.82
N VAL A 207 4.93 -33.84 -26.27
CA VAL A 207 4.48 -34.35 -24.97
C VAL A 207 4.28 -35.87 -25.02
N PHE A 208 3.65 -36.37 -26.07
CA PHE A 208 3.40 -37.80 -26.26
C PHE A 208 4.70 -38.59 -26.37
N LEU A 209 5.65 -38.13 -27.18
CA LEU A 209 6.97 -38.75 -27.31
C LEU A 209 7.70 -38.82 -25.96
N ARG A 210 7.77 -37.70 -25.22
CA ARG A 210 8.42 -37.64 -23.91
C ARG A 210 7.81 -38.57 -22.87
N TRP A 211 6.49 -38.75 -22.88
CA TRP A 211 5.80 -39.60 -21.90
C TRP A 211 5.69 -41.06 -22.31
N SER A 212 5.77 -41.37 -23.60
CA SER A 212 5.74 -42.75 -24.12
C SER A 212 6.92 -43.61 -23.64
N GLU A 213 8.09 -43.01 -23.39
CA GLU A 213 9.26 -43.69 -22.83
C GLU A 213 9.11 -44.03 -21.34
N VAL A 214 8.30 -43.26 -20.60
CA VAL A 214 8.19 -43.38 -19.14
C VAL A 214 7.26 -44.52 -18.72
N ALA A 215 6.35 -44.96 -19.59
CA ALA A 215 5.53 -46.15 -19.34
C ALA A 215 5.06 -46.77 -20.66
N PRO A 216 5.42 -48.03 -20.98
CA PRO A 216 4.79 -48.75 -22.08
C PRO A 216 3.32 -48.99 -21.71
N ARG A 217 2.42 -48.15 -22.23
CA ARG A 217 0.97 -48.33 -22.09
C ARG A 217 0.37 -48.63 -23.45
N THR A 218 -0.14 -49.86 -23.58
CA THR A 218 -1.06 -50.25 -24.64
C THR A 218 -2.45 -49.70 -24.29
N TRP A 219 -2.94 -48.78 -25.11
CA TRP A 219 -4.31 -48.27 -25.06
C TRP A 219 -5.24 -49.14 -25.88
#